data_AF-A0A968SUM4-F1
#
_entry.id   AF-A0A968SUM4-F1
#
_cell.length_a   1.000
_cell.length_b   1.000
_cell.length_c   1.000
_cell.angle_alpha   90.00
_cell.angle_beta   90.00
_cell.angle_gamma   90.00
#
_symmetry.space_group_name_H-M   'P 1'
#
loop_
_entity.id
_entity.type
_entity.pdbx_description
1 polymer ?
#
loop_
_entity_poly.entity_id
_entity_poly.type
_entity_poly.pdbx_seq_one_letter_code
_entity_poly.pdbx_strand_id
1 'polypeptide(L)'
;MLTGFAALGLGLDGRRSEPGYVLLAAALFGASLYQRSTGGTLALLIGLSLWIGLSWRRRGERGPKPRTFQTVVFRTSIVIALASVTVLGAETLEEGFSQTTLDEKVAAYRDAPALIRDHAWFGIGRGAYWSVYSAYRTEPLVVSHTHPETLPIQLISEWGVPVGSMSLVALISWLFMRLRGGVRARDRVVLCGAVALVLQNLVDFSLEITGVALTFAALVASSRTQGRRRVVRAASHSRAAYATLVPVLAFAGLTRALAIGDLRADVSLFAERLSATPPESVDDELEKRIRAHPANALGWLVSARSKAYGPEPNLEGAIVDINKAIVLAPTFSLVHSLAGEVLWRARLRAQALLEFRTAWALTNQPSLILARLLDLELSPAELVGALPRSERTPLFPSLDAIVWAIPAARSVKGDAFAQTLLKEAFFDGASTRSLVRFAQLAVSLGEVEAGLDASELVVAQEDADSAALATVLQLARGVGQPEQALGWVDRRKPRDG
;
A
#
# COMPACT_ATOMS: atom_id res chain seq x y z
N MET A 1 3.09 -4.70 22.81
CA MET A 1 2.01 -4.23 23.73
C MET A 1 1.36 -5.31 24.61
N LEU A 2 0.55 -6.24 24.09
CA LEU A 2 -0.29 -7.15 24.91
C LEU A 2 0.49 -8.00 25.94
N THR A 3 1.65 -8.51 25.55
CA THR A 3 2.56 -9.27 26.44
C THR A 3 3.07 -8.43 27.62
N GLY A 4 3.24 -7.12 27.44
CA GLY A 4 3.56 -6.18 28.53
C GLY A 4 2.45 -6.09 29.57
N PHE A 5 1.18 -6.09 29.15
CA PHE A 5 0.05 -6.16 30.08
C PHE A 5 -0.01 -7.51 30.82
N ALA A 6 0.37 -8.61 30.17
CA ALA A 6 0.47 -9.91 30.84
C ALA A 6 1.57 -9.92 31.90
N ALA A 7 2.77 -9.43 31.58
CA ALA A 7 3.86 -9.28 32.53
C ALA A 7 3.47 -8.37 33.71
N LEU A 8 2.81 -7.24 33.43
CA LEU A 8 2.29 -6.34 34.47
C LEU A 8 1.26 -7.03 35.36
N GLY A 9 0.34 -7.82 34.78
CA GLY A 9 -0.62 -8.62 35.53
C GLY A 9 0.05 -9.61 36.50
N LEU A 10 1.11 -10.30 36.05
CA LEU A 10 1.88 -11.24 36.86
C LEU A 10 2.64 -10.53 37.99
N GLY A 11 3.29 -9.39 37.72
CA GLY A 11 4.00 -8.62 38.73
C GLY A 11 3.09 -8.03 39.83
N LEU A 12 1.80 -7.86 39.52
CA LEU A 12 0.79 -7.34 40.44
C LEU A 12 0.01 -8.44 41.20
N ASP A 13 0.22 -9.73 40.90
CA ASP A 13 -0.49 -10.83 41.56
C ASP A 13 -0.02 -10.99 43.02
N GLY A 14 -0.93 -10.74 43.97
CA GLY A 14 -0.61 -10.56 45.39
C GLY A 14 -0.09 -11.81 46.13
N ARG A 15 0.05 -12.96 45.46
CA ARG A 15 0.60 -14.20 46.06
C ARG A 15 2.13 -14.23 46.07
N ARG A 16 2.79 -13.68 45.05
CA ARG A 16 4.25 -13.49 44.92
C ARG A 16 4.49 -12.38 43.91
N SER A 17 4.52 -11.12 44.37
CA SER A 17 4.89 -10.00 43.51
C SER A 17 6.40 -10.06 43.26
N GLU A 18 6.80 -10.52 42.07
CA GLU A 18 8.21 -10.50 41.68
C GLU A 18 8.50 -9.23 40.88
N PRO A 19 9.42 -8.36 41.34
CA PRO A 19 9.76 -7.12 40.64
C PRO A 19 10.29 -7.36 39.22
N GLY A 20 10.82 -8.56 38.93
CA GLY A 20 11.26 -8.96 37.60
C GLY A 20 10.16 -8.86 36.53
N TYR A 21 8.91 -9.22 36.84
CA TYR A 21 7.81 -9.12 35.87
C TYR A 21 7.39 -7.66 35.59
N VAL A 22 7.58 -6.77 36.56
CA VAL A 22 7.32 -5.34 36.37
C VAL A 22 8.40 -4.71 35.49
N LEU A 23 9.66 -5.07 35.70
CA LEU A 23 10.77 -4.65 34.83
C LEU A 23 10.58 -5.18 33.41
N LEU A 24 10.16 -6.45 33.28
CA LEU A 24 9.82 -7.03 31.99
C LEU A 24 8.66 -6.29 31.31
N ALA A 25 7.60 -5.94 32.06
CA ALA A 25 6.50 -5.14 31.52
C ALA A 25 6.98 -3.77 31.02
N ALA A 26 7.82 -3.08 31.79
CA ALA A 26 8.41 -1.80 31.40
C ALA A 26 9.27 -1.93 30.14
N ALA A 27 10.11 -2.96 30.04
CA ALA A 27 10.91 -3.24 28.85
C ALA A 27 10.03 -3.52 27.62
N LEU A 28 8.95 -4.31 27.77
CA LEU A 28 8.02 -4.63 26.68
C LEU A 28 7.18 -3.43 26.24
N PHE A 29 6.82 -2.53 27.15
CA PHE A 29 6.18 -1.27 26.79
C PHE A 29 7.17 -0.33 26.09
N GLY A 30 8.41 -0.22 26.59
CA GLY A 30 9.47 0.55 25.94
C GLY A 30 9.77 0.06 24.53
N ALA A 31 9.87 -1.26 24.32
CA ALA A 31 10.03 -1.84 22.99
C ALA A 31 8.84 -1.53 22.06
N SER A 32 7.61 -1.55 22.61
CA SER A 32 6.40 -1.19 21.84
C SER A 32 6.41 0.28 21.40
N LEU A 33 7.00 1.17 22.20
CA LEU A 33 7.12 2.61 21.91
C LEU A 33 8.28 2.88 20.93
N TYR A 34 9.37 2.13 21.05
CA TYR A 34 10.51 2.19 20.12
C TYR A 34 10.10 1.85 18.68
N GLN A 35 9.04 1.06 18.51
CA GLN A 35 8.51 0.66 17.20
C GLN A 35 7.85 1.82 16.41
N ARG A 36 7.78 3.03 16.99
CA ARG A 36 7.33 4.28 16.33
C ARG A 36 5.96 4.19 15.64
N SER A 37 5.05 3.35 16.15
CA SER A 37 3.68 3.26 15.63
C SER A 37 2.73 4.17 16.41
N THR A 38 2.17 5.19 15.75
CA THR A 38 1.19 6.12 16.34
C THR A 38 -0.04 5.37 16.85
N GLY A 39 -0.57 4.42 16.07
CA GLY A 39 -1.71 3.59 16.45
C GLY A 39 -1.41 2.67 17.64
N GLY A 40 -0.24 2.04 17.67
CA GLY A 40 0.20 1.19 18.78
C GLY A 40 0.42 1.98 20.07
N THR A 41 0.98 3.19 19.98
CA THR A 41 1.22 4.09 21.12
C THR A 41 -0.10 4.55 21.74
N LEU A 42 -1.04 5.04 20.92
CA LEU A 42 -2.35 5.48 21.40
C LEU A 42 -3.12 4.32 22.06
N ALA A 43 -3.11 3.14 21.44
CA ALA A 43 -3.74 1.94 21.99
C ALA A 43 -3.16 1.56 23.36
N LEU A 44 -1.83 1.61 23.53
CA LEU A 44 -1.16 1.34 24.80
C LEU A 44 -1.62 2.30 25.90
N LEU A 45 -1.68 3.60 25.60
CA LEU A 45 -2.14 4.62 26.54
C LEU A 45 -3.60 4.40 26.96
N ILE A 46 -4.48 4.05 26.02
CA ILE A 46 -5.89 3.73 26.32
C ILE A 46 -5.98 2.49 27.21
N GLY A 47 -5.21 1.43 26.91
CA GLY A 47 -5.19 0.21 27.71
C GLY A 47 -4.73 0.44 29.15
N LEU A 48 -3.67 1.23 29.35
CA LEU A 48 -3.19 1.60 30.67
C LEU A 48 -4.26 2.43 31.40
N SER A 49 -4.81 3.47 30.75
CA SER A 49 -5.85 4.33 31.32
C SER A 49 -7.10 3.55 31.74
N LEU A 50 -7.53 2.59 30.93
CA LEU A 50 -8.65 1.71 31.23
C LEU A 50 -8.38 0.86 32.48
N TRP A 51 -7.19 0.24 32.57
CA TRP A 51 -6.81 -0.52 33.75
C TRP A 51 -6.81 0.34 35.02
N ILE A 52 -6.28 1.55 34.93
CA ILE A 52 -6.21 2.54 36.01
C ILE A 52 -7.61 2.91 36.50
N GLY A 53 -8.50 3.31 35.58
CA GLY A 53 -9.87 3.69 35.92
C GLY A 53 -10.64 2.54 36.59
N LEU A 54 -10.48 1.31 36.09
CA LEU A 54 -11.13 0.12 36.64
C LEU A 54 -10.56 -0.30 38.01
N SER A 55 -9.29 0.00 38.30
CA SER A 55 -8.68 -0.26 39.60
C SER A 55 -9.01 0.82 40.63
N TRP A 56 -9.31 2.06 40.21
CA TRP A 56 -9.81 3.12 41.10
C TRP A 56 -11.26 2.92 41.51
N ARG A 57 -12.15 2.55 40.59
CA ARG A 57 -13.60 2.37 40.88
C ARG A 57 -13.91 1.29 41.92
N ARG A 58 -13.07 0.26 42.05
CA ARG A 58 -13.27 -0.83 43.02
C ARG A 58 -12.58 -0.61 44.38
N ARG A 59 -12.01 0.58 44.62
CA ARG A 59 -11.47 0.97 45.95
C ARG A 59 -12.53 1.05 47.05
N GLY A 60 -13.82 1.12 46.68
CA GLY A 60 -14.95 1.17 47.61
C GLY A 60 -15.36 -0.17 48.25
N GLU A 61 -14.87 -1.31 47.75
CA GLU A 61 -15.29 -2.63 48.22
C GLU A 61 -14.11 -3.43 48.81
N ARG A 62 -13.85 -3.23 50.11
CA ARG A 62 -13.11 -4.12 51.04
C ARG A 62 -11.83 -4.81 50.50
N GLY A 63 -10.89 -4.05 49.95
CA GLY A 63 -9.56 -4.54 49.53
C GLY A 63 -8.39 -3.85 50.25
N PRO A 64 -7.24 -4.52 50.46
CA PRO A 64 -6.09 -3.96 51.18
C PRO A 64 -5.55 -2.70 50.48
N LYS A 65 -5.00 -1.76 51.28
CA LYS A 65 -4.38 -0.51 50.82
C LYS A 65 -3.42 -0.77 49.64
N PRO A 66 -3.38 0.10 48.61
CA PRO A 66 -2.40 -0.05 47.54
C PRO A 66 -1.01 -0.06 48.17
N ARG A 67 -0.26 -1.16 47.99
CA ARG A 67 1.17 -1.17 48.33
C ARG A 67 1.80 0.00 47.57
N THR A 68 2.58 0.84 48.25
CA THR A 68 3.33 1.98 47.69
C THR A 68 3.95 1.68 46.32
N PHE A 69 4.39 0.43 46.14
CA PHE A 69 4.83 -0.16 44.89
C PHE A 69 3.88 -0.01 43.69
N GLN A 70 2.56 -0.27 43.84
CA GLN A 70 1.60 -0.13 42.73
C GLN A 70 1.44 1.33 42.29
N THR A 71 1.47 2.26 43.24
CA THR A 71 1.40 3.70 42.96
C THR A 71 2.69 4.23 42.35
N VAL A 72 3.85 3.69 42.76
CA VAL A 72 5.16 4.02 42.19
C VAL A 72 5.26 3.48 40.75
N VAL A 73 4.95 2.20 40.52
CA VAL A 73 4.93 1.60 39.17
C VAL A 73 3.95 2.35 38.25
N PHE A 74 2.78 2.72 38.78
CA PHE A 74 1.81 3.57 38.08
C PHE A 74 2.39 4.96 37.71
N ARG A 75 3.02 5.66 38.66
CA ARG A 75 3.63 6.97 38.39
C ARG A 75 4.81 6.86 37.41
N THR A 76 5.66 5.85 37.56
CA THR A 76 6.82 5.63 36.69
C THR A 76 6.40 5.24 35.28
N SER A 77 5.38 4.39 35.12
CA SER A 77 4.84 4.03 33.80
C SER A 77 4.16 5.19 33.09
N ILE A 78 3.46 6.08 33.82
CA ILE A 78 2.94 7.34 33.27
C ILE A 78 4.07 8.26 32.84
N VAL A 79 5.11 8.45 33.67
CA VAL A 79 6.25 9.31 33.34
C VAL A 79 7.01 8.77 32.13
N ILE A 80 7.23 7.45 32.03
CA ILE A 80 7.86 6.82 30.86
C ILE A 80 6.99 6.99 29.62
N ALA A 81 5.68 6.77 29.72
CA ALA A 81 4.77 6.96 28.59
C ALA A 81 4.72 8.43 28.13
N LEU A 82 4.68 9.39 29.06
CA LEU A 82 4.69 10.83 28.75
C LEU A 82 6.02 11.27 28.14
N ALA A 83 7.15 10.81 28.71
CA ALA A 83 8.49 11.10 28.21
C ALA A 83 8.73 10.50 26.81
N SER A 84 8.17 9.31 26.55
CA SER A 84 8.24 8.68 25.23
C SER A 84 7.44 9.47 24.19
N VAL A 85 6.27 9.99 24.55
CA VAL A 85 5.47 10.87 23.67
C VAL A 85 6.19 12.19 23.41
N THR A 86 6.88 12.78 24.38
CA THR A 86 7.58 14.06 24.17
C THR A 86 8.90 13.93 23.42
N VAL A 87 9.65 12.86 23.63
CA VAL A 87 10.98 12.66 23.01
C VAL A 87 10.87 11.97 21.65
N LEU A 88 9.96 11.00 21.49
CA LEU A 88 9.76 10.32 20.21
C LEU A 88 8.69 11.01 19.35
N GLY A 89 7.73 11.71 19.96
CA GLY A 89 6.59 12.32 19.26
C GLY A 89 6.95 13.50 18.36
N ALA A 90 7.99 14.27 18.66
CA ALA A 90 8.38 15.40 17.80
C ALA A 90 8.86 14.93 16.42
N GLU A 91 9.67 13.86 16.36
CA GLU A 91 10.14 13.27 15.10
C GLU A 91 9.11 12.32 14.47
N THR A 92 8.34 11.56 15.27
CA THR A 92 7.32 10.63 14.73
C THR A 92 6.05 11.32 14.24
N LEU A 93 5.72 12.53 14.70
CA LEU A 93 4.65 13.32 14.11
C LEU A 93 5.02 13.87 12.73
N GLU A 94 6.31 14.06 12.42
CA GLU A 94 6.76 14.46 11.07
C GLU A 94 6.97 13.24 10.15
N GLU A 95 7.61 12.16 10.62
CA GLU A 95 7.85 10.95 9.80
C GLU A 95 6.63 10.02 9.69
N GLY A 96 5.88 9.83 10.77
CA GLY A 96 4.68 8.98 10.82
C GLY A 96 3.43 9.62 10.18
N PHE A 97 3.51 10.92 9.86
CA PHE A 97 2.58 11.66 9.01
C PHE A 97 3.23 12.04 7.67
N SER A 98 4.16 11.23 7.16
CA SER A 98 4.51 11.36 5.74
C SER A 98 3.20 11.25 4.92
N GLN A 99 2.94 12.27 4.09
CA GLN A 99 1.66 12.45 3.38
C GLN A 99 1.25 11.15 2.63
N THR A 100 2.25 10.47 2.05
CA THR A 100 2.09 9.20 1.34
C THR A 100 1.39 8.11 2.15
N THR A 101 1.74 7.89 3.43
CA THR A 101 1.14 6.80 4.23
C THR A 101 -0.27 7.07 4.74
N LEU A 102 -0.64 8.34 4.91
CA LEU A 102 -1.99 8.72 5.31
C LEU A 102 -2.93 8.76 4.12
N ASP A 103 -2.47 9.30 2.99
CA ASP A 103 -3.23 9.32 1.74
C ASP A 103 -3.56 7.89 1.28
N GLU A 104 -2.59 6.97 1.35
CA GLU A 104 -2.80 5.54 1.04
C GLU A 104 -3.86 4.88 1.94
N LYS A 105 -3.83 5.15 3.26
CA LYS A 105 -4.84 4.62 4.19
C LYS A 105 -6.22 5.21 3.91
N VAL A 106 -6.30 6.50 3.68
CA VAL A 106 -7.54 7.21 3.35
C VAL A 106 -8.13 6.68 2.03
N ALA A 107 -7.30 6.37 1.04
CA ALA A 107 -7.72 5.77 -0.22
C ALA A 107 -8.39 4.40 -0.02
N ALA A 108 -7.80 3.52 0.80
CA ALA A 108 -8.41 2.23 1.12
C ALA A 108 -9.78 2.39 1.81
N TYR A 109 -9.90 3.37 2.72
CA TYR A 109 -11.18 3.72 3.36
C TYR A 109 -12.20 4.33 2.37
N ARG A 110 -11.75 5.10 1.39
CA ARG A 110 -12.59 5.71 0.34
C ARG A 110 -13.15 4.67 -0.62
N ASP A 111 -12.35 3.68 -0.99
CA ASP A 111 -12.69 2.69 -2.01
C ASP A 111 -13.47 1.49 -1.42
N ALA A 112 -13.27 1.16 -0.13
CA ALA A 112 -13.93 0.04 0.54
C ALA A 112 -15.47 0.01 0.45
N PRO A 113 -16.22 1.13 0.56
CA PRO A 113 -17.68 1.10 0.47
C PRO A 113 -18.22 0.52 -0.84
N ALA A 114 -17.55 0.78 -1.97
CA ALA A 114 -17.96 0.24 -3.27
C ALA A 114 -17.78 -1.29 -3.30
N LEU A 115 -16.62 -1.77 -2.86
CA LEU A 115 -16.31 -3.20 -2.72
C LEU A 115 -17.32 -3.92 -1.81
N ILE A 116 -17.57 -3.35 -0.62
CA ILE A 116 -18.48 -3.90 0.38
C ILE A 116 -19.91 -3.94 -0.14
N ARG A 117 -20.36 -2.90 -0.86
CA ARG A 117 -21.72 -2.86 -1.42
C ARG A 117 -21.94 -3.98 -2.43
N ASP A 118 -20.98 -4.21 -3.30
CA ASP A 118 -21.09 -5.22 -4.36
C ASP A 118 -21.00 -6.65 -3.81
N HIS A 119 -20.36 -6.84 -2.64
CA HIS A 119 -20.15 -8.15 -2.00
C HIS A 119 -20.75 -8.23 -0.58
N ALA A 120 -21.86 -7.52 -0.33
CA ALA A 120 -22.34 -7.27 1.03
C ALA A 120 -22.71 -8.52 1.84
N TRP A 121 -23.16 -9.60 1.20
CA TRP A 121 -23.71 -10.76 1.91
C TRP A 121 -22.66 -11.77 2.36
N PHE A 122 -21.82 -12.21 1.42
CA PHE A 122 -20.86 -13.28 1.65
C PHE A 122 -19.41 -12.79 1.62
N GLY A 123 -19.21 -11.52 1.27
CA GLY A 123 -17.88 -10.96 1.04
C GLY A 123 -17.24 -11.50 -0.22
N ILE A 124 -15.99 -11.12 -0.40
CA ILE A 124 -15.13 -11.55 -1.51
C ILE A 124 -14.44 -12.89 -1.26
N GLY A 125 -14.58 -13.45 -0.05
CA GLY A 125 -13.86 -14.63 0.40
C GLY A 125 -12.55 -14.28 1.10
N ARG A 126 -12.19 -15.08 2.12
CA ARG A 126 -10.96 -14.90 2.90
C ARG A 126 -9.72 -15.00 2.01
N GLY A 127 -8.88 -13.97 2.03
CA GLY A 127 -7.63 -13.91 1.28
C GLY A 127 -7.76 -13.35 -0.13
N ALA A 128 -8.98 -13.08 -0.62
CA ALA A 128 -9.23 -12.56 -1.97
C ALA A 128 -9.14 -11.03 -2.09
N TYR A 129 -8.85 -10.33 -0.97
CA TYR A 129 -8.81 -8.87 -0.93
C TYR A 129 -7.93 -8.28 -2.02
N TRP A 130 -6.68 -8.70 -2.11
CA TRP A 130 -5.75 -8.18 -3.12
C TRP A 130 -6.26 -8.33 -4.56
N SER A 131 -6.81 -9.50 -4.91
CA SER A 131 -7.30 -9.77 -6.27
C SER A 131 -8.54 -8.96 -6.64
N VAL A 132 -9.50 -8.80 -5.71
CA VAL A 132 -10.78 -8.16 -6.00
C VAL A 132 -10.71 -6.64 -5.81
N TYR A 133 -10.00 -6.18 -4.78
CA TYR A 133 -9.85 -4.75 -4.48
C TYR A 133 -9.21 -3.96 -5.63
N SER A 134 -8.37 -4.62 -6.44
CA SER A 134 -7.73 -4.00 -7.61
C SER A 134 -8.73 -3.39 -8.60
N ALA A 135 -9.94 -3.93 -8.71
CA ALA A 135 -11.00 -3.40 -9.58
C ALA A 135 -11.67 -2.13 -9.04
N TYR A 136 -11.58 -1.90 -7.72
CA TYR A 136 -12.22 -0.79 -7.01
C TYR A 136 -11.24 0.32 -6.65
N ARG A 137 -9.94 0.03 -6.76
CA ARG A 137 -8.87 0.95 -6.41
C ARG A 137 -8.87 2.15 -7.35
N THR A 138 -8.89 3.35 -6.79
CA THR A 138 -8.89 4.60 -7.56
C THR A 138 -7.49 5.19 -7.78
N GLU A 139 -6.52 4.81 -6.95
CA GLU A 139 -5.14 5.30 -7.03
C GLU A 139 -4.19 4.34 -7.77
N PRO A 140 -3.21 4.86 -8.53
CA PRO A 140 -2.21 4.03 -9.21
C PRO A 140 -1.48 3.07 -8.26
N LEU A 141 -1.08 1.91 -8.79
CA LEU A 141 -0.40 0.84 -8.05
C LEU A 141 1.08 1.21 -7.77
N VAL A 142 1.29 2.24 -6.96
CA VAL A 142 2.61 2.66 -6.48
C VAL A 142 3.17 1.67 -5.45
N VAL A 143 2.27 1.07 -4.65
CA VAL A 143 2.57 0.02 -3.65
C VAL A 143 1.48 -1.06 -3.69
N SER A 144 1.90 -2.32 -3.59
CA SER A 144 1.01 -3.48 -3.51
C SER A 144 0.47 -3.65 -2.08
N HIS A 145 -0.74 -3.18 -1.79
CA HIS A 145 -1.40 -3.47 -0.51
C HIS A 145 -2.12 -4.82 -0.59
N THR A 146 -1.67 -5.78 0.21
CA THR A 146 -2.30 -7.12 0.28
C THR A 146 -3.55 -7.16 1.17
N HIS A 147 -3.76 -6.13 1.99
CA HIS A 147 -4.83 -6.03 2.97
C HIS A 147 -5.27 -4.55 3.12
N PRO A 148 -6.55 -4.26 3.43
CA PRO A 148 -6.91 -3.00 4.06
C PRO A 148 -6.25 -3.04 5.42
N GLU A 149 -5.51 -1.99 5.76
CA GLU A 149 -4.69 -1.98 6.97
C GLU A 149 -5.54 -1.85 8.26
N THR A 150 -6.81 -2.28 8.24
CA THR A 150 -7.78 -2.15 9.31
C THR A 150 -8.71 -3.37 9.36
N LEU A 151 -8.81 -3.97 10.55
CA LEU A 151 -9.56 -5.21 10.78
C LEU A 151 -11.07 -5.12 10.44
N PRO A 152 -11.81 -4.02 10.71
CA PRO A 152 -13.23 -3.95 10.38
C PRO A 152 -13.50 -4.04 8.88
N ILE A 153 -12.75 -3.28 8.07
CA ILE A 153 -12.87 -3.32 6.61
C ILE A 153 -12.50 -4.70 6.10
N GLN A 154 -11.42 -5.29 6.61
CA GLN A 154 -11.00 -6.63 6.23
C GLN A 154 -12.11 -7.66 6.47
N LEU A 155 -12.66 -7.72 7.69
CA LEU A 155 -13.67 -8.71 8.06
C LEU A 155 -14.97 -8.53 7.27
N ILE A 156 -15.42 -7.28 7.09
CA ILE A 156 -16.66 -6.99 6.36
C ILE A 156 -16.49 -7.26 4.86
N SER A 157 -15.33 -6.92 4.28
CA SER A 157 -15.08 -7.15 2.85
C SER A 157 -14.93 -8.63 2.55
N GLU A 158 -14.21 -9.38 3.38
CA GLU A 158 -13.91 -10.80 3.12
C GLU A 158 -15.04 -11.77 3.50
N TRP A 159 -15.77 -11.50 4.58
CA TRP A 159 -16.84 -12.39 5.07
C TRP A 159 -18.25 -11.84 4.83
N GLY A 160 -18.35 -10.63 4.29
CA GLY A 160 -19.61 -9.93 4.13
C GLY A 160 -20.01 -9.18 5.39
N VAL A 161 -20.93 -8.23 5.22
CA VAL A 161 -21.50 -7.41 6.28
C VAL A 161 -22.10 -8.26 7.41
N PRO A 162 -22.90 -9.32 7.17
CA PRO A 162 -23.51 -10.10 8.24
C PRO A 162 -22.46 -10.78 9.14
N VAL A 163 -21.56 -11.56 8.55
CA VAL A 163 -20.58 -12.36 9.30
C VAL A 163 -19.49 -11.45 9.88
N GLY A 164 -18.98 -10.50 9.09
CA GLY A 164 -17.97 -9.53 9.52
C GLY A 164 -18.44 -8.69 10.69
N SER A 165 -19.62 -8.06 10.59
CA SER A 165 -20.16 -7.23 11.68
C SER A 165 -20.50 -8.06 12.92
N MET A 166 -21.10 -9.25 12.74
CA MET A 166 -21.45 -10.13 13.86
C MET A 166 -20.21 -10.61 14.61
N SER A 167 -19.11 -10.91 13.91
CA SER A 167 -17.84 -11.29 14.53
C SER A 167 -17.23 -10.15 15.35
N LEU A 168 -17.28 -8.91 14.84
CA LEU A 168 -16.79 -7.72 15.53
C LEU A 168 -17.64 -7.40 16.77
N VAL A 169 -18.98 -7.44 16.62
CA VAL A 169 -19.92 -7.24 17.74
C VAL A 169 -19.74 -8.32 18.79
N ALA A 170 -19.56 -9.58 18.41
CA ALA A 170 -19.32 -10.69 19.33
C ALA A 170 -18.01 -10.49 20.11
N LEU A 171 -16.93 -10.11 19.43
CA LEU A 171 -15.63 -9.83 20.05
C LEU A 171 -15.73 -8.68 21.07
N ILE A 172 -16.30 -7.54 20.65
CA ILE A 172 -16.44 -6.34 21.50
C ILE A 172 -17.35 -6.64 22.70
N SER A 173 -18.49 -7.26 22.45
CA SER A 173 -19.47 -7.60 23.49
C SER A 173 -18.89 -8.60 24.48
N TRP A 174 -18.13 -9.59 24.02
CA TRP A 174 -17.46 -10.54 24.89
C TRP A 174 -16.38 -9.89 25.76
N LEU A 175 -15.52 -9.04 25.20
CA LEU A 175 -14.53 -8.26 25.95
C LEU A 175 -15.19 -7.37 27.00
N PHE A 176 -16.28 -6.71 26.63
CA PHE A 176 -17.05 -5.86 27.52
C PHE A 176 -17.69 -6.64 28.68
N MET A 177 -18.35 -7.76 28.39
CA MET A 177 -18.92 -8.66 29.40
C MET A 177 -17.83 -9.20 30.33
N ARG A 178 -16.65 -9.54 29.81
CA ARG A 178 -15.50 -10.02 30.60
C ARG A 178 -14.94 -8.94 31.52
N LEU A 179 -14.82 -7.71 31.05
CA LEU A 179 -14.37 -6.57 31.86
C LEU A 179 -15.37 -6.18 32.96
N ARG A 180 -16.68 -6.31 32.69
CA ARG A 180 -17.74 -6.11 33.68
C ARG A 180 -17.80 -7.26 34.70
N GLY A 181 -17.40 -8.47 34.30
CA GLY A 181 -17.37 -9.64 35.17
C GLY A 181 -16.48 -9.48 36.41
N GLY A 182 -16.72 -10.33 37.41
CA GLY A 182 -15.76 -10.52 38.50
C GLY A 182 -14.55 -11.26 37.95
N VAL A 183 -13.53 -10.58 37.44
CA VAL A 183 -12.24 -11.17 37.04
C VAL A 183 -11.16 -10.80 38.05
N ARG A 184 -10.16 -11.68 38.22
CA ARG A 184 -9.00 -11.43 39.10
C ARG A 184 -8.27 -10.16 38.67
N ALA A 185 -7.60 -9.50 39.60
CA ALA A 185 -6.88 -8.25 39.33
C ALA A 185 -5.86 -8.41 38.18
N ARG A 186 -5.06 -9.47 38.19
CA ARG A 186 -4.10 -9.79 37.11
C ARG A 186 -4.76 -10.02 35.75
N ASP A 187 -5.88 -10.75 35.74
CA ASP A 187 -6.61 -11.12 34.52
C ASP A 187 -7.27 -9.88 33.91
N ARG A 188 -7.63 -8.90 34.74
CA ARG A 188 -8.16 -7.60 34.31
C ARG A 188 -7.10 -6.76 33.58
N VAL A 189 -5.84 -6.78 34.04
CA VAL A 189 -4.73 -6.09 33.35
C VAL A 189 -4.58 -6.66 31.94
N VAL A 190 -4.57 -7.99 31.81
CA VAL A 190 -4.52 -8.69 30.52
C VAL A 190 -5.70 -8.29 29.63
N LEU A 191 -6.93 -8.25 30.17
CA LEU A 191 -8.11 -7.84 29.41
C LEU A 191 -8.06 -6.37 28.96
N CYS A 192 -7.44 -5.48 29.73
CA CYS A 192 -7.23 -4.09 29.30
C CYS A 192 -6.21 -4.02 28.14
N GLY A 193 -5.16 -4.83 28.19
CA GLY A 193 -4.24 -5.01 27.06
C GLY A 193 -4.91 -5.64 25.83
N ALA A 194 -5.86 -6.54 26.04
CA ALA A 194 -6.64 -7.14 24.96
C ALA A 194 -7.57 -6.12 24.29
N VAL A 195 -8.23 -5.25 25.07
CA VAL A 195 -8.99 -4.11 24.52
C VAL A 195 -8.07 -3.16 23.76
N ALA A 196 -6.90 -2.83 24.32
CA ALA A 196 -5.93 -2.00 23.62
C ALA A 196 -5.54 -2.59 22.26
N LEU A 197 -5.27 -3.91 22.20
CA LEU A 197 -4.93 -4.56 20.94
C LEU A 197 -6.10 -4.52 19.94
N VAL A 198 -7.34 -4.75 20.39
CA VAL A 198 -8.52 -4.65 19.50
C VAL A 198 -8.70 -3.22 18.98
N LEU A 199 -8.49 -2.20 19.82
CA LEU A 199 -8.54 -0.80 19.39
C LEU A 199 -7.42 -0.46 18.41
N GLN A 200 -6.21 -0.98 18.61
CA GLN A 200 -5.12 -0.84 17.63
C GLN A 200 -5.53 -1.38 16.26
N ASN A 201 -6.25 -2.52 16.24
CA ASN A 201 -6.72 -3.15 15.01
C ASN A 201 -7.83 -2.38 14.27
N LEU A 202 -8.28 -1.23 14.78
CA LEU A 202 -9.12 -0.31 14.00
C LEU A 202 -8.31 0.49 12.98
N VAL A 203 -7.01 0.63 13.20
CA VAL A 203 -6.07 1.39 12.35
C VAL A 203 -4.84 0.55 11.96
N ASP A 204 -4.91 -0.75 12.22
CA ASP A 204 -3.87 -1.76 12.00
C ASP A 204 -4.57 -3.12 11.73
N PHE A 205 -3.84 -4.14 11.30
CA PHE A 205 -4.33 -5.49 11.03
C PHE A 205 -3.55 -6.57 11.81
N SER A 206 -2.91 -6.18 12.91
CA SER A 206 -2.02 -7.09 13.68
C SER A 206 -2.68 -8.41 14.11
N LEU A 207 -4.00 -8.47 14.31
CA LEU A 207 -4.73 -9.71 14.66
C LEU A 207 -4.82 -10.72 13.51
N GLU A 208 -4.54 -10.33 12.26
CA GLU A 208 -4.39 -11.26 11.13
C GLU A 208 -3.03 -11.96 11.15
N ILE A 209 -2.05 -11.39 11.85
CA ILE A 209 -0.75 -12.03 12.04
C ILE A 209 -0.92 -13.18 13.03
N THR A 210 -0.75 -14.41 12.56
CA THR A 210 -1.02 -15.63 13.33
C THR A 210 -0.33 -15.65 14.70
N GLY A 211 0.91 -15.17 14.79
CA GLY A 211 1.64 -15.08 16.07
C GLY A 211 0.96 -14.16 17.10
N VAL A 212 0.41 -13.02 16.66
CA VAL A 212 -0.31 -12.08 17.51
C VAL A 212 -1.68 -12.64 17.88
N ALA A 213 -2.41 -13.20 16.91
CA ALA A 213 -3.72 -13.82 17.10
C ALA A 213 -3.69 -14.94 18.14
N LEU A 214 -2.71 -15.86 18.03
CA LEU A 214 -2.53 -16.97 18.96
C LEU A 214 -2.17 -16.48 20.36
N THR A 215 -1.29 -15.46 20.46
CA THR A 215 -0.92 -14.86 21.74
C THR A 215 -2.12 -14.19 22.40
N PHE A 216 -2.93 -13.46 21.63
CA PHE A 216 -4.18 -12.88 22.07
C PHE A 216 -5.15 -13.95 22.57
N ALA A 217 -5.43 -14.96 21.76
CA ALA A 217 -6.32 -16.05 22.11
C ALA A 217 -5.88 -16.77 23.39
N ALA A 218 -4.59 -17.11 23.51
CA ALA A 218 -4.04 -17.80 24.68
C ALA A 218 -4.15 -16.94 25.96
N LEU A 219 -3.76 -15.67 25.89
CA LEU A 219 -3.79 -14.78 27.05
C LEU A 219 -5.22 -14.52 27.52
N VAL A 220 -6.15 -14.26 26.59
CA VAL A 220 -7.54 -14.02 27.00
C VAL A 220 -8.24 -15.31 27.43
N ALA A 221 -7.97 -16.46 26.81
CA ALA A 221 -8.48 -17.75 27.27
C ALA A 221 -8.00 -18.11 28.69
N SER A 222 -6.78 -17.71 29.05
CA SER A 222 -6.22 -17.92 30.39
C SER A 222 -6.87 -17.04 31.48
N SER A 223 -7.61 -15.99 31.09
CA SER A 223 -8.26 -15.05 32.01
C SER A 223 -9.52 -15.66 32.65
N ARG A 224 -9.51 -15.89 33.96
CA ARG A 224 -10.58 -16.61 34.67
C ARG A 224 -11.50 -15.66 35.42
N THR A 225 -12.81 -15.88 35.32
CA THR A 225 -13.80 -15.20 36.15
C THR A 225 -13.75 -15.75 37.59
N GLN A 226 -13.62 -14.86 38.57
CA GLN A 226 -13.98 -15.06 39.97
C GLN A 226 -15.50 -15.23 40.08
N GLY A 227 -15.97 -16.47 40.04
CA GLY A 227 -17.38 -16.76 40.32
C GLY A 227 -17.77 -18.18 39.95
N ARG A 228 -18.14 -18.96 40.99
CA ARG A 228 -18.54 -20.37 41.02
C ARG A 228 -17.73 -21.28 40.08
N ARG A 229 -16.89 -22.13 40.68
CA ARG A 229 -16.69 -23.49 40.16
C ARG A 229 -18.09 -24.09 40.01
N ARG A 230 -18.72 -23.95 38.84
CA ARG A 230 -19.64 -24.99 38.39
C ARG A 230 -18.72 -26.21 38.37
N VAL A 231 -18.93 -27.11 39.32
CA VAL A 231 -18.55 -28.50 39.11
C VAL A 231 -19.33 -28.85 37.86
N VAL A 232 -18.68 -28.68 36.70
CA VAL A 232 -19.12 -29.32 35.48
C VAL A 232 -19.02 -30.77 35.88
N ARG A 233 -20.16 -31.37 36.26
CA ARG A 233 -20.30 -32.81 36.42
C ARG A 233 -19.56 -33.37 35.23
N ALA A 234 -18.47 -34.10 35.46
CA ALA A 234 -17.56 -34.51 34.41
C ALA A 234 -18.41 -35.07 33.29
N ALA A 235 -18.62 -34.27 32.23
CA ALA A 235 -19.22 -34.79 31.03
C ALA A 235 -18.25 -35.89 30.66
N SER A 236 -18.75 -37.12 30.52
CA SER A 236 -17.95 -38.29 30.14
C SER A 236 -16.84 -37.84 29.21
N HIS A 237 -15.57 -38.16 29.50
CA HIS A 237 -14.42 -37.65 28.76
C HIS A 237 -14.62 -37.73 27.24
N SER A 238 -15.44 -38.68 26.77
CA SER A 238 -15.93 -38.76 25.40
C SER A 238 -16.76 -37.56 24.94
N ARG A 239 -17.79 -37.10 25.68
CA ARG A 239 -18.63 -35.94 25.28
C ARG A 239 -17.87 -34.62 25.24
N ALA A 240 -16.94 -34.41 26.17
CA ALA A 240 -16.08 -33.23 26.16
C ALA A 240 -15.05 -33.29 25.02
N ALA A 241 -14.50 -34.48 24.74
CA ALA A 241 -13.65 -34.71 23.58
C ALA A 241 -14.41 -34.54 22.26
N TYR A 242 -15.65 -35.03 22.14
CA TYR A 242 -16.47 -34.81 20.94
C TYR A 242 -16.85 -33.34 20.76
N ALA A 243 -17.17 -32.63 21.84
CA ALA A 243 -17.51 -31.20 21.80
C ALA A 243 -16.33 -30.30 21.35
N THR A 244 -15.08 -30.77 21.44
CA THR A 244 -13.89 -30.05 20.97
C THR A 244 -13.33 -30.63 19.68
N LEU A 245 -13.23 -31.95 19.56
CA LEU A 245 -12.66 -32.66 18.42
C LEU A 245 -13.53 -32.50 17.17
N VAL A 246 -14.86 -32.55 17.29
CA VAL A 246 -15.75 -32.38 16.12
C VAL A 246 -15.60 -31.00 15.49
N PRO A 247 -15.67 -29.86 16.22
CA PRO A 247 -15.43 -28.57 15.61
C PRO A 247 -13.98 -28.39 15.13
N VAL A 248 -12.98 -28.98 15.78
CA VAL A 248 -11.58 -28.95 15.31
C VAL A 248 -11.41 -29.72 14.01
N LEU A 249 -11.98 -30.93 13.89
CA LEU A 249 -11.93 -31.73 12.68
C LEU A 249 -12.82 -31.15 11.57
N ALA A 250 -13.97 -30.57 11.91
CA ALA A 250 -14.81 -29.86 10.96
C ALA A 250 -14.10 -28.59 10.45
N PHE A 251 -13.42 -27.85 11.34
CA PHE A 251 -12.60 -26.70 10.95
C PHE A 251 -11.41 -27.12 10.10
N ALA A 252 -10.70 -28.19 10.47
CA ALA A 252 -9.57 -28.73 9.69
C ALA A 252 -10.01 -29.30 8.32
N GLY A 253 -11.18 -29.96 8.28
CA GLY A 253 -11.79 -30.44 7.04
C GLY A 253 -12.26 -29.30 6.15
N LEU A 254 -12.87 -28.27 6.73
CA LEU A 254 -13.30 -27.07 6.03
C LEU A 254 -12.09 -26.27 5.51
N THR A 255 -11.04 -26.08 6.31
CA THR A 255 -9.82 -25.39 5.85
C THR A 255 -9.13 -26.17 4.75
N ARG A 256 -9.08 -27.51 4.83
CA ARG A 256 -8.51 -28.34 3.75
C ARG A 256 -9.37 -28.36 2.48
N ALA A 257 -10.70 -28.32 2.62
CA ALA A 257 -11.62 -28.20 1.49
C ALA A 257 -11.55 -26.80 0.83
N LEU A 258 -11.33 -25.76 1.63
CA LEU A 258 -11.16 -24.37 1.15
C LEU A 258 -9.73 -24.04 0.72
N ALA A 259 -8.74 -24.91 1.01
CA ALA A 259 -7.37 -24.79 0.53
C ALA A 259 -7.18 -25.35 -0.91
N ILE A 260 -8.26 -25.78 -1.56
CA ILE A 260 -8.27 -26.10 -3.00
C ILE A 260 -8.19 -24.77 -3.75
N GLY A 261 -7.01 -24.42 -4.26
CA GLY A 261 -6.74 -23.14 -4.95
C GLY A 261 -6.11 -22.11 -4.00
N ASP A 262 -4.84 -22.31 -3.65
CA ASP A 262 -4.09 -21.28 -2.93
C ASP A 262 -3.79 -20.13 -3.89
N LEU A 263 -4.59 -19.07 -3.77
CA LEU A 263 -4.43 -17.83 -4.54
C LEU A 263 -2.99 -17.31 -4.48
N ARG A 264 -2.25 -17.51 -3.38
CA ARG A 264 -0.84 -17.08 -3.29
C ARG A 264 0.06 -17.91 -4.20
N ALA A 265 -0.13 -19.23 -4.22
CA ALA A 265 0.60 -20.11 -5.12
C ALA A 265 0.30 -19.78 -6.59
N ASP A 266 -0.95 -19.44 -6.89
CA ASP A 266 -1.37 -19.01 -8.23
C ASP A 266 -0.73 -17.67 -8.62
N VAL A 267 -0.68 -16.69 -7.73
CA VAL A 267 0.01 -15.41 -7.98
C VAL A 267 1.49 -15.62 -8.28
N SER A 268 2.19 -16.49 -7.53
CA SER A 268 3.60 -16.80 -7.83
C SER A 268 3.78 -17.48 -9.19
N LEU A 269 2.91 -18.43 -9.53
CA LEU A 269 2.94 -19.10 -10.83
C LEU A 269 2.70 -18.10 -11.97
N PHE A 270 1.71 -17.22 -11.83
CA PHE A 270 1.41 -16.20 -12.83
C PHE A 270 2.58 -15.23 -13.01
N ALA A 271 3.20 -14.78 -11.92
CA ALA A 271 4.37 -13.91 -11.98
C ALA A 271 5.55 -14.58 -12.70
N GLU A 272 5.81 -15.86 -12.39
CA GLU A 272 6.83 -16.67 -13.06
C GLU A 272 6.56 -16.75 -14.58
N ARG A 273 5.35 -17.19 -14.97
CA ARG A 273 4.96 -17.29 -16.39
C ARG A 273 4.95 -15.96 -17.13
N LEU A 274 4.62 -14.86 -16.46
CA LEU A 274 4.66 -13.53 -17.07
C LEU A 274 6.11 -13.10 -17.39
N SER A 275 7.08 -13.54 -16.58
CA SER A 275 8.50 -13.27 -16.78
C SER A 275 9.19 -14.25 -17.74
N ALA A 276 8.56 -15.39 -18.05
CA ALA A 276 9.10 -16.41 -18.93
C ALA A 276 9.40 -15.85 -20.33
N THR A 277 10.57 -16.22 -20.85
CA THR A 277 11.06 -15.85 -22.17
C THR A 277 11.70 -17.09 -22.82
N PRO A 278 11.12 -17.66 -23.90
CA PRO A 278 9.90 -17.21 -24.57
C PRO A 278 8.63 -17.46 -23.71
N PRO A 279 7.51 -16.76 -23.99
CA PRO A 279 6.23 -17.02 -23.33
C PRO A 279 5.71 -18.44 -23.58
N GLU A 280 5.22 -19.09 -22.53
CA GLU A 280 4.64 -20.43 -22.61
C GLU A 280 3.25 -20.40 -23.28
N SER A 281 2.82 -21.54 -23.86
CA SER A 281 1.46 -21.71 -24.37
C SER A 281 0.43 -21.74 -23.24
N VAL A 282 -0.82 -21.41 -23.56
CA VAL A 282 -1.93 -21.64 -22.63
C VAL A 282 -2.19 -23.14 -22.55
N ASP A 283 -2.04 -23.71 -21.35
CA ASP A 283 -2.29 -25.12 -21.05
C ASP A 283 -3.51 -25.31 -20.14
N ASP A 284 -3.98 -26.54 -20.02
CA ASP A 284 -5.15 -26.90 -19.20
C ASP A 284 -4.99 -26.49 -17.73
N GLU A 285 -3.75 -26.48 -17.22
CA GLU A 285 -3.45 -26.10 -15.84
C GLU A 285 -3.61 -24.59 -15.62
N LEU A 286 -3.13 -23.75 -16.55
CA LEU A 286 -3.37 -22.30 -16.51
C LEU A 286 -4.87 -22.01 -16.58
N GLU A 287 -5.59 -22.63 -17.51
CA GLU A 287 -7.04 -22.43 -17.62
C GLU A 287 -7.78 -22.87 -16.35
N LYS A 288 -7.38 -23.98 -15.74
CA LYS A 288 -7.96 -24.47 -14.49
C LYS A 288 -7.74 -23.47 -13.35
N ARG A 289 -6.57 -22.85 -13.25
CA ARG A 289 -6.27 -21.84 -12.22
C ARG A 289 -7.00 -20.52 -12.47
N ILE A 290 -7.07 -20.05 -13.71
CA ILE A 290 -7.89 -18.89 -14.07
C ILE A 290 -9.36 -19.14 -13.71
N ARG A 291 -9.89 -20.35 -13.99
CA ARG A 291 -11.26 -20.73 -13.60
C ARG A 291 -11.46 -20.83 -12.08
N ALA A 292 -10.42 -21.23 -11.34
CA ALA A 292 -10.47 -21.26 -9.88
C ALA A 292 -10.49 -19.85 -9.26
N HIS A 293 -9.81 -18.88 -9.89
CA HIS A 293 -9.72 -17.49 -9.41
C HIS A 293 -10.00 -16.47 -10.53
N PRO A 294 -11.25 -16.40 -11.04
CA PRO A 294 -11.58 -15.59 -12.22
C PRO A 294 -11.46 -14.08 -11.99
N ALA A 295 -11.43 -13.63 -10.73
CA ALA A 295 -11.23 -12.23 -10.35
C ALA A 295 -9.75 -11.82 -10.29
N ASN A 296 -8.80 -12.74 -10.45
CA ASN A 296 -7.38 -12.41 -10.45
C ASN A 296 -6.93 -11.92 -11.84
N ALA A 297 -6.64 -10.62 -11.96
CA ALA A 297 -6.19 -10.01 -13.21
C ALA A 297 -4.90 -10.63 -13.77
N LEU A 298 -4.00 -11.14 -12.92
CA LEU A 298 -2.73 -11.72 -13.37
C LEU A 298 -2.91 -12.98 -14.22
N GLY A 299 -3.90 -13.81 -13.90
CA GLY A 299 -4.18 -15.02 -14.69
C GLY A 299 -4.58 -14.66 -16.13
N TRP A 300 -5.47 -13.69 -16.27
CA TRP A 300 -5.89 -13.15 -17.58
C TRP A 300 -4.74 -12.45 -18.31
N LEU A 301 -3.88 -11.73 -17.59
CA LEU A 301 -2.70 -11.08 -18.14
C LEU A 301 -1.70 -12.09 -18.72
N VAL A 302 -1.42 -13.18 -17.99
CA VAL A 302 -0.57 -14.27 -18.46
C VAL A 302 -1.19 -14.94 -19.68
N SER A 303 -2.48 -15.27 -19.64
CA SER A 303 -3.19 -15.85 -20.78
C SER A 303 -3.12 -14.94 -22.01
N ALA A 304 -3.33 -13.64 -21.85
CA ALA A 304 -3.20 -12.66 -22.93
C ALA A 304 -1.79 -12.62 -23.53
N ARG A 305 -0.74 -12.59 -22.69
CA ARG A 305 0.66 -12.63 -23.13
C ARG A 305 0.96 -13.93 -23.89
N SER A 306 0.58 -15.07 -23.33
CA SER A 306 0.75 -16.38 -23.93
C SER A 306 0.05 -16.49 -25.29
N LYS A 307 -1.20 -16.00 -25.40
CA LYS A 307 -1.94 -15.99 -26.67
C LYS A 307 -1.34 -15.00 -27.68
N ALA A 308 -0.77 -13.87 -27.26
CA ALA A 308 -0.20 -12.90 -28.19
C ALA A 308 1.20 -13.25 -28.69
N TYR A 309 2.01 -13.89 -27.85
CA TYR A 309 3.45 -14.09 -28.05
C TYR A 309 3.93 -15.54 -27.95
N GLY A 310 3.05 -16.48 -27.59
CA GLY A 310 3.37 -17.89 -27.49
C GLY A 310 3.57 -18.56 -28.86
N PRO A 311 3.84 -19.89 -28.86
CA PRO A 311 4.15 -20.65 -30.07
C PRO A 311 2.99 -20.69 -31.08
N GLU A 312 1.74 -20.60 -30.61
CA GLU A 312 0.53 -20.55 -31.44
C GLU A 312 -0.22 -19.24 -31.17
N PRO A 313 0.14 -18.14 -31.85
CA PRO A 313 -0.46 -16.83 -31.58
C PRO A 313 -1.95 -16.77 -31.93
N ASN A 314 -2.76 -16.29 -30.98
CA ASN A 314 -4.17 -15.96 -31.13
C ASN A 314 -4.41 -14.54 -30.61
N LEU A 315 -4.30 -13.54 -31.48
CA LEU A 315 -4.45 -12.13 -31.12
C LEU A 315 -5.88 -11.76 -30.72
N GLU A 316 -6.90 -12.37 -31.34
CA GLU A 316 -8.30 -12.12 -30.98
C GLU A 316 -8.58 -12.60 -29.55
N GLY A 317 -8.14 -13.81 -29.21
CA GLY A 317 -8.23 -14.34 -27.85
C GLY A 317 -7.40 -13.52 -26.85
N ALA A 318 -6.22 -13.01 -27.25
CA ALA A 318 -5.40 -12.16 -26.39
C ALA A 318 -6.10 -10.83 -26.07
N ILE A 319 -6.81 -10.23 -27.04
CA ILE A 319 -7.58 -8.99 -26.83
C ILE A 319 -8.74 -9.22 -25.86
N VAL A 320 -9.43 -10.36 -25.96
CA VAL A 320 -10.50 -10.71 -25.02
C VAL A 320 -9.97 -10.82 -23.58
N ASP A 321 -8.86 -11.54 -23.41
CA ASP A 321 -8.27 -11.75 -22.09
C ASP A 321 -7.68 -10.46 -21.50
N ILE A 322 -7.04 -9.61 -22.31
CA ILE A 322 -6.47 -8.36 -21.81
C ILE A 322 -7.57 -7.35 -21.42
N ASN A 323 -8.67 -7.30 -22.15
CA ASN A 323 -9.83 -6.50 -21.76
C ASN A 323 -10.40 -6.96 -20.41
N LYS A 324 -10.41 -8.27 -20.16
CA LYS A 324 -10.82 -8.80 -18.86
C LYS A 324 -9.84 -8.38 -17.76
N ALA A 325 -8.53 -8.40 -18.02
CA ALA A 325 -7.52 -7.93 -17.08
C ALA A 325 -7.67 -6.42 -16.78
N ILE A 326 -7.96 -5.58 -17.77
CA ILE A 326 -8.20 -4.13 -17.60
C ILE A 326 -9.40 -3.89 -16.68
N VAL A 327 -10.51 -4.62 -16.89
CA VAL A 327 -11.70 -4.51 -16.03
C VAL A 327 -11.39 -4.90 -14.58
N LEU A 328 -10.55 -5.91 -14.36
CA LEU A 328 -10.21 -6.40 -13.02
C LEU A 328 -9.13 -5.57 -12.32
N ALA A 329 -8.29 -4.85 -13.06
CA ALA A 329 -7.19 -4.06 -12.51
C ALA A 329 -6.91 -2.79 -13.35
N PRO A 330 -7.85 -1.82 -13.40
CA PRO A 330 -7.78 -0.64 -14.27
C PRO A 330 -6.70 0.37 -13.85
N THR A 331 -6.12 0.22 -12.66
CA THR A 331 -5.04 1.09 -12.17
C THR A 331 -3.66 0.43 -12.25
N PHE A 332 -3.57 -0.77 -12.84
CA PHE A 332 -2.33 -1.52 -12.96
C PHE A 332 -1.62 -1.16 -14.29
N SER A 333 -0.55 -0.38 -14.19
CA SER A 333 0.25 0.05 -15.35
C SER A 333 0.70 -1.09 -16.26
N LEU A 334 1.07 -2.24 -15.69
CA LEU A 334 1.49 -3.43 -16.42
C LEU A 334 0.38 -3.96 -17.35
N VAL A 335 -0.88 -3.94 -16.91
CA VAL A 335 -2.03 -4.39 -17.71
C VAL A 335 -2.17 -3.50 -18.94
N HIS A 336 -2.13 -2.19 -18.76
CA HIS A 336 -2.18 -1.22 -19.86
C HIS A 336 -0.96 -1.32 -20.78
N SER A 337 0.24 -1.58 -20.24
CA SER A 337 1.45 -1.73 -21.07
C SER A 337 1.36 -2.96 -21.97
N LEU A 338 0.88 -4.10 -21.45
CA LEU A 338 0.66 -5.31 -22.26
C LEU A 338 -0.51 -5.13 -23.23
N ALA A 339 -1.57 -4.42 -22.84
CA ALA A 339 -2.65 -4.07 -23.76
C ALA A 339 -2.14 -3.27 -24.95
N GLY A 340 -1.28 -2.25 -24.70
CA GLY A 340 -0.61 -1.49 -25.75
C GLY A 340 0.15 -2.40 -26.71
N GLU A 341 0.95 -3.31 -26.19
CA GLU A 341 1.72 -4.29 -26.96
C GLU A 341 0.84 -5.24 -27.80
N VAL A 342 -0.21 -5.82 -27.21
CA VAL A 342 -1.14 -6.74 -27.88
C VAL A 342 -1.90 -6.02 -28.99
N LEU A 343 -2.42 -4.83 -28.72
CA LEU A 343 -3.14 -4.00 -29.69
C LEU A 343 -2.23 -3.53 -30.82
N TRP A 344 -0.95 -3.24 -30.51
CA TRP A 344 0.04 -2.88 -31.52
C TRP A 344 0.25 -4.02 -32.53
N ARG A 345 0.41 -5.26 -32.03
CA ARG A 345 0.51 -6.47 -32.87
C ARG A 345 -0.77 -6.73 -33.67
N ALA A 346 -1.93 -6.44 -33.10
CA ALA A 346 -3.22 -6.51 -33.77
C ALA A 346 -3.47 -5.37 -34.78
N ARG A 347 -2.49 -4.47 -34.98
CA ARG A 347 -2.57 -3.29 -35.87
C ARG A 347 -3.61 -2.25 -35.46
N LEU A 348 -4.05 -2.28 -34.20
CA LEU A 348 -4.96 -1.29 -33.61
C LEU A 348 -4.16 -0.12 -33.01
N ARG A 349 -3.42 0.59 -33.89
CA ARG A 349 -2.39 1.57 -33.50
C ARG A 349 -2.90 2.66 -32.55
N ALA A 350 -4.02 3.30 -32.86
CA ALA A 350 -4.55 4.39 -32.03
C ALA A 350 -4.89 3.93 -30.60
N GLN A 351 -5.48 2.74 -30.46
CA GLN A 351 -5.80 2.16 -29.16
C GLN A 351 -4.53 1.75 -28.42
N ALA A 352 -3.56 1.14 -29.11
CA ALA A 352 -2.28 0.77 -28.52
C ALA A 352 -1.55 1.97 -27.88
N LEU A 353 -1.49 3.09 -28.61
CA LEU A 353 -0.86 4.33 -28.10
C LEU A 353 -1.60 4.91 -26.90
N LEU A 354 -2.93 4.82 -26.88
CA LEU A 354 -3.74 5.22 -25.73
C LEU A 354 -3.38 4.38 -24.50
N GLU A 355 -3.31 3.05 -24.65
CA GLU A 355 -3.00 2.15 -23.55
C GLU A 355 -1.57 2.37 -23.00
N PHE A 356 -0.58 2.60 -23.86
CA PHE A 356 0.76 2.97 -23.40
C PHE A 356 0.78 4.29 -22.62
N ARG A 357 0.01 5.29 -23.06
CA ARG A 357 -0.12 6.56 -22.33
C ARG A 357 -0.74 6.35 -20.95
N THR A 358 -1.79 5.54 -20.88
CA THR A 358 -2.42 5.16 -19.61
C THR A 358 -1.44 4.42 -18.70
N ALA A 359 -0.66 3.48 -19.26
CA ALA A 359 0.37 2.76 -18.51
C ALA A 359 1.44 3.71 -17.92
N TRP A 360 1.84 4.73 -18.68
CA TRP A 360 2.76 5.76 -18.20
C TRP A 360 2.18 6.58 -17.06
N ALA A 361 0.91 7.00 -17.16
CA ALA A 361 0.24 7.77 -16.12
C ALA A 361 0.05 6.98 -14.80
N LEU A 362 0.00 5.65 -14.89
CA LEU A 362 -0.24 4.77 -13.75
C LEU A 362 1.04 4.20 -13.11
N THR A 363 2.24 4.52 -13.63
CA THR A 363 3.50 3.92 -13.16
C THR A 363 4.42 4.92 -12.47
N ASN A 364 5.16 4.43 -11.47
CA ASN A 364 6.32 5.14 -10.92
C ASN A 364 7.64 4.80 -11.63
N GLN A 365 7.59 3.91 -12.63
CA GLN A 365 8.74 3.47 -13.41
C GLN A 365 8.52 3.73 -14.91
N PRO A 366 8.47 5.00 -15.34
CA PRO A 366 8.23 5.36 -16.74
C PRO A 366 9.29 4.81 -17.70
N SER A 367 10.50 4.52 -17.22
CA SER A 367 11.56 3.86 -17.98
C SER A 367 11.23 2.49 -18.50
N LEU A 368 10.44 1.71 -17.75
CA LEU A 368 10.01 0.40 -18.22
C LEU A 368 9.02 0.51 -19.37
N ILE A 369 8.14 1.52 -19.33
CA ILE A 369 7.16 1.77 -20.40
C ILE A 369 7.89 2.29 -21.65
N LEU A 370 8.84 3.22 -21.48
CA LEU A 370 9.61 3.73 -22.59
C LEU A 370 10.46 2.66 -23.26
N ALA A 371 11.12 1.79 -22.48
CA ALA A 371 11.90 0.69 -23.04
C ALA A 371 11.03 -0.21 -23.94
N ARG A 372 9.83 -0.59 -23.45
CA ARG A 372 8.85 -1.37 -24.23
C ARG A 372 8.41 -0.67 -25.51
N LEU A 373 8.14 0.65 -25.44
CA LEU A 373 7.79 1.45 -26.63
C LEU A 373 8.94 1.46 -27.65
N LEU A 374 10.17 1.66 -27.20
CA LEU A 374 11.33 1.74 -28.10
C LEU A 374 11.70 0.38 -28.72
N ASP A 375 11.30 -0.74 -28.11
CA ASP A 375 11.42 -2.07 -28.72
C ASP A 375 10.45 -2.27 -29.91
N LEU A 376 9.40 -1.46 -30.02
CA LEU A 376 8.47 -1.51 -31.14
C LEU A 376 9.01 -0.78 -32.38
N GLU A 377 8.53 -1.20 -33.56
CA GLU A 377 8.74 -0.51 -34.84
C GLU A 377 7.76 0.67 -34.99
N LEU A 378 8.03 1.75 -34.25
CA LEU A 378 7.22 2.98 -34.26
C LEU A 378 7.95 4.17 -34.90
N SER A 379 7.18 5.10 -35.44
CA SER A 379 7.65 6.41 -35.90
C SER A 379 7.77 7.41 -34.74
N PRO A 380 8.54 8.51 -34.89
CA PRO A 380 8.63 9.56 -33.86
C PRO A 380 7.25 10.13 -33.46
N ALA A 381 6.36 10.34 -34.44
CA ALA A 381 4.99 10.82 -34.18
C ALA A 381 4.15 9.81 -33.38
N GLU A 382 4.31 8.50 -33.63
CA GLU A 382 3.67 7.46 -32.83
C GLU A 382 4.24 7.42 -31.40
N LEU A 383 5.55 7.61 -31.21
CA LEU A 383 6.12 7.72 -29.86
C LEU A 383 5.48 8.87 -29.09
N VAL A 384 5.39 10.04 -29.71
CA VAL A 384 4.72 11.22 -29.15
C VAL A 384 3.26 10.92 -28.81
N GLY A 385 2.59 10.17 -29.68
CA GLY A 385 1.24 9.68 -29.44
C GLY A 385 1.11 8.81 -28.19
N ALA A 386 2.14 8.06 -27.80
CA ALA A 386 2.15 7.25 -26.56
C ALA A 386 2.56 8.04 -25.30
N LEU A 387 3.18 9.20 -25.44
CA LEU A 387 3.63 9.99 -24.28
C LEU A 387 2.46 10.68 -23.55
N PRO A 388 2.61 10.97 -22.24
CA PRO A 388 1.67 11.80 -21.48
C PRO A 388 1.38 13.14 -22.16
N ARG A 389 0.15 13.62 -22.00
CA ARG A 389 -0.29 14.92 -22.54
C ARG A 389 -0.01 16.04 -21.55
N SER A 390 0.10 17.26 -22.05
CA SER A 390 0.19 18.47 -21.23
C SER A 390 -1.10 18.68 -20.43
N GLU A 391 -0.98 19.02 -19.15
CA GLU A 391 -2.14 19.33 -18.31
C GLU A 391 -2.88 20.59 -18.78
N ARG A 392 -2.14 21.59 -19.27
CA ARG A 392 -2.71 22.85 -19.77
C ARG A 392 -3.33 22.68 -21.15
N THR A 393 -2.74 21.82 -21.98
CA THR A 393 -3.12 21.68 -23.38
C THR A 393 -3.19 20.20 -23.75
N PRO A 394 -4.26 19.48 -23.35
CA PRO A 394 -4.33 18.00 -23.43
C PRO A 394 -4.21 17.42 -24.84
N LEU A 395 -4.35 18.25 -25.87
CA LEU A 395 -4.14 17.86 -27.27
C LEU A 395 -2.66 17.66 -27.62
N PHE A 396 -1.72 18.19 -26.82
CA PHE A 396 -0.28 18.13 -27.07
C PHE A 396 0.44 17.28 -26.03
N PRO A 397 1.57 16.64 -26.40
CA PRO A 397 2.43 15.93 -25.46
C PRO A 397 2.99 16.88 -24.39
N SER A 398 3.28 16.36 -23.21
CA SER A 398 4.04 17.09 -22.20
C SER A 398 5.50 17.23 -22.65
N LEU A 399 6.04 18.46 -22.58
CA LEU A 399 7.46 18.70 -22.86
C LEU A 399 8.35 17.86 -21.95
N ASP A 400 7.98 17.72 -20.68
CA ASP A 400 8.70 16.92 -19.69
C ASP A 400 8.87 15.48 -20.18
N ALA A 401 7.80 14.89 -20.72
CA ALA A 401 7.83 13.52 -21.25
C ALA A 401 8.71 13.40 -22.50
N ILE A 402 8.65 14.38 -23.41
CA ILE A 402 9.48 14.41 -24.63
C ILE A 402 10.97 14.49 -24.26
N VAL A 403 11.33 15.49 -23.45
CA VAL A 403 12.71 15.72 -22.99
C VAL A 403 13.25 14.50 -22.25
N TRP A 404 12.39 13.84 -21.48
CA TRP A 404 12.75 12.61 -20.78
C TRP A 404 12.96 11.42 -21.73
N ALA A 405 12.18 11.32 -22.80
CA ALA A 405 12.27 10.23 -23.77
C ALA A 405 13.46 10.34 -24.74
N ILE A 406 13.88 11.56 -25.09
CA ILE A 406 14.92 11.82 -26.10
C ILE A 406 16.22 11.05 -25.85
N PRO A 407 16.84 11.04 -24.65
CA PRO A 407 18.12 10.34 -24.44
C PRO A 407 18.02 8.84 -24.72
N ALA A 408 16.93 8.20 -24.28
CA ALA A 408 16.71 6.77 -24.53
C ALA A 408 16.40 6.51 -26.01
N ALA A 409 15.57 7.35 -26.64
CA ALA A 409 15.27 7.26 -28.06
C ALA A 409 16.54 7.44 -28.93
N ARG A 410 17.40 8.39 -28.57
CA ARG A 410 18.72 8.60 -29.20
C ARG A 410 19.59 7.35 -29.11
N SER A 411 19.67 6.74 -27.92
CA SER A 411 20.46 5.53 -27.68
C SER A 411 19.97 4.32 -28.49
N VAL A 412 18.64 4.13 -28.57
CA VAL A 412 18.04 2.93 -29.19
C VAL A 412 17.77 3.09 -30.69
N LYS A 413 17.32 4.27 -31.13
CA LYS A 413 16.87 4.56 -32.50
C LYS A 413 17.78 5.53 -33.28
N GLY A 414 18.78 6.12 -32.62
CA GLY A 414 19.76 7.02 -33.22
C GLY A 414 19.37 8.50 -33.25
N ASP A 415 20.32 9.35 -33.66
CA ASP A 415 20.21 10.81 -33.59
C ASP A 415 19.10 11.37 -34.49
N ALA A 416 18.88 10.81 -35.68
CA ALA A 416 17.82 11.27 -36.60
C ALA A 416 16.40 11.09 -36.02
N PHE A 417 16.18 9.99 -35.29
CA PHE A 417 14.92 9.74 -34.61
C PHE A 417 14.72 10.76 -33.47
N ALA A 418 15.76 11.01 -32.69
CA ALA A 418 15.74 11.99 -31.59
C ALA A 418 15.54 13.44 -32.09
N GLN A 419 16.16 13.81 -33.22
CA GLN A 419 15.94 15.11 -33.87
C GLN A 419 14.49 15.28 -34.33
N THR A 420 13.88 14.25 -34.90
CA THR A 420 12.47 14.31 -35.30
C THR A 420 11.56 14.42 -34.08
N LEU A 421 11.88 13.71 -33.00
CA LEU A 421 11.14 13.79 -31.75
C LEU A 421 11.20 15.19 -31.11
N LEU A 422 12.35 15.87 -31.20
CA LEU A 422 12.49 17.28 -30.76
C LEU A 422 11.53 18.21 -31.50
N LYS A 423 11.28 17.98 -32.79
CA LYS A 423 10.40 18.83 -33.63
C LYS A 423 8.92 18.74 -33.26
N GLU A 424 8.54 17.68 -32.55
CA GLU A 424 7.18 17.47 -32.03
C GLU A 424 6.97 18.12 -30.64
N ALA A 425 7.98 18.83 -30.12
CA ALA A 425 7.89 19.48 -28.82
C ALA A 425 6.93 20.67 -28.81
N PHE A 426 6.16 20.77 -27.73
CA PHE A 426 5.23 21.86 -27.49
C PHE A 426 5.55 22.54 -26.17
N PHE A 427 5.76 23.86 -26.19
CA PHE A 427 6.31 24.61 -25.05
C PHE A 427 5.25 25.25 -24.13
N ASP A 428 3.96 25.16 -24.47
CA ASP A 428 2.91 25.76 -23.65
C ASP A 428 2.84 25.11 -22.26
N GLY A 429 2.94 25.93 -21.21
CA GLY A 429 2.97 25.47 -19.83
C GLY A 429 4.25 24.73 -19.42
N ALA A 430 5.31 24.76 -20.23
CA ALA A 430 6.56 24.08 -19.91
C ALA A 430 7.26 24.68 -18.68
N SER A 431 7.74 23.81 -17.80
CA SER A 431 8.55 24.25 -16.65
C SER A 431 9.92 24.77 -17.11
N THR A 432 10.51 25.70 -16.35
CA THR A 432 11.86 26.21 -16.61
C THR A 432 12.86 25.07 -16.75
N ARG A 433 12.76 24.05 -15.87
CA ARG A 433 13.64 22.89 -15.87
C ARG A 433 13.57 22.12 -17.20
N SER A 434 12.37 21.93 -17.74
CA SER A 434 12.17 21.18 -18.98
C SER A 434 12.61 21.97 -20.21
N LEU A 435 12.41 23.29 -20.21
CA LEU A 435 12.95 24.16 -21.26
C LEU A 435 14.48 24.17 -21.27
N VAL A 436 15.13 24.26 -20.11
CA VAL A 436 16.59 24.17 -20.00
C VAL A 436 17.10 22.83 -20.53
N ARG A 437 16.47 21.72 -20.12
CA ARG A 437 16.87 20.39 -20.61
C ARG A 437 16.60 20.21 -22.10
N PHE A 438 15.49 20.73 -22.60
CA PHE A 438 15.21 20.75 -24.04
C PHE A 438 16.31 21.49 -24.80
N ALA A 439 16.69 22.70 -24.35
CA ALA A 439 17.74 23.50 -24.98
C ALA A 439 19.08 22.76 -25.06
N GLN A 440 19.49 22.11 -23.95
CA GLN A 440 20.69 21.28 -23.90
C GLN A 440 20.64 20.12 -24.90
N LEU A 441 19.51 19.40 -24.96
CA LEU A 441 19.35 18.27 -25.85
C LEU A 441 19.33 18.70 -27.32
N ALA A 442 18.63 19.78 -27.65
CA ALA A 442 18.55 20.34 -28.99
C ALA A 442 19.95 20.71 -29.53
N VAL A 443 20.73 21.46 -28.76
CA VAL A 443 22.13 21.78 -29.11
C VAL A 443 22.97 20.51 -29.25
N SER A 444 22.84 19.54 -28.34
CA SER A 444 23.60 18.28 -28.39
C SER A 444 23.27 17.39 -29.60
N LEU A 445 22.13 17.64 -30.25
CA LEU A 445 21.65 16.97 -31.44
C LEU A 445 21.85 17.81 -32.71
N GLY A 446 22.50 18.98 -32.61
CA GLY A 446 22.78 19.88 -33.73
C GLY A 446 21.64 20.83 -34.10
N GLU A 447 20.52 20.81 -33.38
CA GLU A 447 19.38 21.72 -33.56
C GLU A 447 19.60 23.00 -32.75
N VAL A 448 20.63 23.78 -33.13
CA VAL A 448 21.11 24.94 -32.36
C VAL A 448 20.05 26.03 -32.24
N GLU A 449 19.33 26.35 -33.31
CA GLU A 449 18.29 27.38 -33.32
C GLU A 449 17.16 27.05 -32.34
N ALA A 450 16.61 25.82 -32.40
CA ALA A 450 15.60 25.36 -31.46
C ALA A 450 16.10 25.39 -29.99
N GLY A 451 17.38 25.13 -29.77
CA GLY A 451 17.99 25.24 -28.44
C GLY A 451 18.09 26.68 -27.93
N LEU A 452 18.34 27.65 -28.82
CA LEU A 452 18.38 29.07 -28.49
C LEU A 452 16.97 29.63 -28.27
N ASP A 453 15.98 29.21 -29.06
CA ASP A 453 14.57 29.61 -28.89
C ASP A 453 14.04 29.16 -27.52
N ALA A 454 14.29 27.91 -27.14
CA ALA A 454 13.92 27.41 -25.81
C ALA A 454 14.67 28.14 -24.69
N SER A 455 15.92 28.52 -24.92
CA SER A 455 16.71 29.32 -23.98
C SER A 455 16.14 30.73 -23.79
N GLU A 456 15.62 31.34 -24.85
CA GLU A 456 14.92 32.63 -24.77
C GLU A 456 13.63 32.52 -23.95
N LEU A 457 12.88 31.42 -24.09
CA LEU A 457 11.70 31.15 -23.25
C LEU A 457 12.07 31.00 -21.76
N VAL A 458 13.20 30.38 -21.43
CA VAL A 458 13.72 30.31 -20.05
C VAL A 458 13.99 31.70 -19.50
N VAL A 459 14.61 32.58 -20.29
CA VAL A 459 14.94 33.96 -19.85
C VAL A 459 13.67 34.79 -19.61
N ALA A 460 12.63 34.57 -20.42
CA ALA A 460 11.35 35.26 -20.32
C ALA A 460 10.49 34.80 -19.13
N GLN A 461 10.73 33.60 -18.58
CA GLN A 461 10.02 33.12 -17.40
C GLN A 461 10.43 33.89 -16.14
N GLU A 462 9.48 34.45 -15.40
CA GLU A 462 9.74 35.22 -14.18
C GLU A 462 10.33 34.37 -13.05
N ASP A 463 9.95 33.09 -13.00
CA ASP A 463 10.34 32.11 -11.99
C ASP A 463 11.68 31.41 -12.29
N ALA A 464 12.33 31.69 -13.43
CA ALA A 464 13.60 31.05 -13.74
C ALA A 464 14.70 31.45 -12.75
N ASP A 465 15.31 30.44 -12.12
CA ASP A 465 16.36 30.63 -11.13
C ASP A 465 17.71 30.98 -11.76
N SER A 466 18.66 31.43 -10.93
CA SER A 466 19.99 31.82 -11.39
C SER A 466 20.76 30.65 -12.03
N ALA A 467 20.45 29.40 -11.67
CA ALA A 467 21.12 28.22 -12.22
C ALA A 467 20.63 27.90 -13.64
N ALA A 468 19.33 27.99 -13.88
CA ALA A 468 18.70 27.88 -15.18
C ALA A 468 19.21 28.96 -16.13
N LEU A 469 19.24 30.21 -15.67
CA LEU A 469 19.80 31.33 -16.43
C LEU A 469 21.28 31.14 -16.76
N ALA A 470 22.10 30.76 -15.77
CA ALA A 470 23.52 30.48 -15.99
C ALA A 470 23.72 29.36 -17.03
N THR A 471 22.88 28.32 -16.99
CA THR A 471 22.94 27.20 -17.92
C THR A 471 22.65 27.63 -19.36
N VAL A 472 21.58 28.39 -19.59
CA VAL A 472 21.24 28.85 -20.96
C VAL A 472 22.23 29.88 -21.49
N LEU A 473 22.80 30.73 -20.63
CA LEU A 473 23.86 31.67 -21.00
C LEU A 473 25.16 30.94 -21.38
N GLN A 474 25.54 29.90 -20.65
CA GLN A 474 26.70 29.06 -20.99
C GLN A 474 26.47 28.32 -22.31
N LEU A 475 25.25 27.83 -22.53
CA LEU A 475 24.86 27.14 -23.77
C LEU A 475 24.95 28.07 -24.98
N ALA A 476 24.40 29.29 -24.91
CA ALA A 476 24.50 30.29 -25.99
C ALA A 476 25.96 30.68 -26.31
N ARG A 477 26.81 30.85 -25.28
CA ARG A 477 28.25 31.07 -25.49
C ARG A 477 28.93 29.86 -26.14
N GLY A 478 28.58 28.65 -25.71
CA GLY A 478 29.13 27.40 -26.23
C GLY A 478 28.84 27.15 -27.71
N VAL A 479 27.71 27.65 -28.21
CA VAL A 479 27.33 27.58 -29.64
C VAL A 479 27.77 28.80 -30.46
N GLY A 480 28.60 29.69 -29.88
CA GLY A 480 29.15 30.84 -30.60
C GLY A 480 28.19 32.04 -30.72
N GLN A 481 27.18 32.15 -29.86
CA GLN A 481 26.22 33.27 -29.82
C GLN A 481 26.36 34.13 -28.54
N PRO A 482 27.54 34.73 -28.26
CA PRO A 482 27.76 35.49 -27.03
C PRO A 482 26.98 36.81 -26.97
N GLU A 483 26.65 37.42 -28.11
CA GLU A 483 25.87 38.66 -28.17
C GLU A 483 24.41 38.44 -27.73
N GLN A 484 23.81 37.32 -28.13
CA GLN A 484 22.47 36.93 -27.69
C GLN A 484 22.42 36.69 -26.18
N ALA A 485 23.47 36.04 -25.64
CA ALA A 485 23.62 35.84 -24.20
C ALA A 485 23.71 37.18 -23.43
N LEU A 486 24.45 38.17 -23.95
CA LEU A 486 24.51 39.51 -23.36
C LEU A 486 23.14 40.20 -23.39
N GLY A 487 22.42 40.12 -24.52
CA GLY A 487 21.07 40.65 -24.65
C GLY A 487 20.05 40.03 -23.68
N TRP A 488 20.21 38.75 -23.30
CA TRP A 488 19.40 38.11 -22.26
C TRP A 488 19.70 38.67 -20.86
N VAL A 489 20.98 38.90 -20.53
CA VAL A 489 21.38 39.50 -19.25
C VAL A 489 20.80 40.90 -19.09
N ASP A 490 20.85 41.72 -20.14
CA ASP A 490 20.34 43.09 -20.09
C ASP A 490 18.81 43.15 -19.93
N ARG A 491 18.07 42.17 -20.48
CA ARG A 491 16.61 42.07 -20.30
C ARG A 491 16.18 41.66 -18.89
N ARG A 492 17.02 40.93 -18.16
CA ARG A 492 16.76 40.45 -16.79
C ARG A 492 17.24 41.40 -15.70
N LYS A 493 18.03 42.44 -16.04
CA LYS A 493 18.35 43.51 -15.09
C LYS A 493 17.05 44.16 -14.63
N PRO A 494 16.83 44.36 -13.32
CA PRO A 494 15.73 45.20 -12.87
C PRO A 494 15.89 46.54 -13.59
N ARG A 495 14.83 47.02 -14.26
CA ARG A 495 14.83 48.40 -14.74
C ARG A 495 14.97 49.26 -13.49
N ASP A 496 16.14 49.86 -13.30
CA ASP A 496 16.45 50.74 -12.18
C ASP A 496 15.29 51.73 -12.00
N GLY A 497 14.69 51.69 -10.81
CA GLY A 497 13.75 52.69 -10.32
C GLY A 497 14.48 53.87 -9.70
#